data_AF-A0A442RJT5-F1
#
_entry.id   AF-A0A442RJT5-F1
#
_cell.length_a   1.000
_cell.length_b   1.000
_cell.length_c   1.000
_cell.angle_alpha   90.00
_cell.angle_beta   90.00
_cell.angle_gamma   90.00
#
_symmetry.space_group_name_H-M   'P 1'
#
loop_
_entity.id
_entity.type
_entity.pdbx_description
1 polymer ?
#
loop_
_entity_poly.entity_id
_entity_poly.type
_entity_poly.pdbx_seq_one_letter_code
_entity_poly.pdbx_strand_id
1 'polypeptide(L)' 'MAGLGIAALPDFLTDVPIAEGTLRQVMADYPSPEAGIYVVRPPGGIAPRKVRALIDILIE' A
#
# COMPACT_ATOMS: atom_id res chain seq x y z
N MET A 1 -18.35 16.95 3.28
CA MET A 1 -19.26 15.86 3.68
C MET A 1 -18.40 14.66 4.05
N ALA A 2 -18.68 13.99 5.18
CA ALA A 2 -17.99 12.77 5.63
C ALA A 2 -19.00 11.62 5.75
N GLY A 3 -18.52 10.37 5.78
CA GLY A 3 -19.39 9.20 5.99
C GLY A 3 -20.26 8.81 4.79
N LEU A 4 -19.75 8.94 3.57
CA LEU A 4 -20.50 8.64 2.34
C LEU A 4 -20.62 7.14 2.02
N GLY A 5 -19.93 6.27 2.76
CA GLY A 5 -20.00 4.83 2.54
C GLY A 5 -18.82 4.05 3.12
N ILE A 6 -18.60 2.87 2.56
CA ILE A 6 -17.56 1.90 2.92
C ILE A 6 -16.62 1.74 1.73
N ALA A 7 -15.31 1.58 1.98
CA ALA A 7 -14.31 1.34 0.96
C ALA A 7 -13.30 0.27 1.42
N ALA A 8 -12.78 -0.50 0.47
CA ALA A 8 -11.61 -1.36 0.69
C ALA A 8 -10.36 -0.54 0.33
N LEU A 9 -9.54 -0.25 1.33
CA LEU A 9 -8.36 0.60 1.20
C LEU A 9 -7.14 -0.13 1.78
N PRO A 10 -5.92 0.12 1.27
CA PRO A 10 -4.70 -0.38 1.87
C PRO A 10 -4.49 0.17 3.29
N ASP A 11 -3.85 -0.63 4.14
CA ASP A 11 -3.62 -0.31 5.56
C ASP A 11 -2.84 1.00 5.75
N PHE A 12 -1.84 1.26 4.90
CA PHE A 12 -1.06 2.50 4.96
C PHE A 12 -1.87 3.78 4.73
N LEU A 13 -3.09 3.69 4.19
CA LEU A 13 -4.01 4.82 4.07
C LEU A 13 -5.01 4.90 5.24
N THR A 14 -5.21 3.80 5.97
CA THR A 14 -6.26 3.69 6.99
C THR A 14 -5.74 3.69 8.42
N ASP A 15 -4.46 3.34 8.65
CA ASP A 15 -3.86 3.26 9.98
C ASP A 15 -4.07 4.53 10.81
N VAL A 16 -3.71 5.70 10.26
CA VAL A 16 -3.84 6.99 10.95
C VAL A 16 -5.31 7.35 11.20
N PRO A 17 -6.21 7.36 10.19
CA PRO A 17 -7.62 7.64 10.43
C PRO A 17 -8.33 6.66 11.38
N ILE A 18 -7.94 5.38 11.40
CA ILE A 18 -8.47 4.39 12.34
C ILE A 18 -7.99 4.72 13.76
N ALA A 19 -6.70 5.04 13.94
CA ALA A 19 -6.14 5.44 15.23
C ALA A 19 -6.79 6.74 15.76
N GLU A 20 -7.08 7.68 14.87
CA GLU A 20 -7.79 8.93 15.18
C GLU A 20 -9.31 8.74 15.39
N GLY A 21 -9.85 7.56 15.05
CA GLY A 21 -11.27 7.24 15.16
C GLY A 21 -12.15 7.90 14.09
N THR A 22 -11.56 8.47 13.05
CA THR A 22 -12.30 9.07 11.91
C THR A 22 -12.70 8.02 10.87
N LEU A 23 -12.04 6.85 10.87
CA LEU A 23 -12.47 5.62 10.19
C LEU A 23 -12.70 4.49 11.19
N ARG A 24 -13.51 3.51 10.80
CA ARG A 24 -13.74 2.27 11.55
C ARG A 24 -13.66 1.07 10.63
N GLN A 25 -12.87 0.06 11.02
CA GLN A 25 -12.83 -1.21 10.31
C GLN A 25 -14.19 -1.92 10.41
N VAL A 26 -14.63 -2.48 9.29
CA VAL A 26 -15.84 -3.30 9.17
C VAL A 26 -15.49 -4.61 8.47
N MET A 27 -16.36 -5.62 8.60
CA MET A 27 -16.16 -6.94 7.96
C MET A 27 -14.81 -7.62 8.33
N ALA A 28 -14.38 -7.49 9.59
CA ALA A 28 -13.09 -8.03 10.05
C ALA A 28 -12.93 -9.55 9.86
N ASP A 29 -14.05 -10.29 9.79
CA ASP A 29 -14.06 -11.74 9.54
C ASP A 29 -13.88 -12.11 8.05
N TYR A 30 -13.80 -11.11 7.16
CA TYR A 30 -13.70 -11.28 5.71
C TYR A 30 -12.50 -10.48 5.16
N PRO A 31 -11.26 -10.91 5.43
CA PRO A 31 -10.07 -10.20 4.98
C PRO A 31 -10.00 -10.14 3.45
N SER A 32 -9.53 -9.01 2.93
CA SER A 32 -9.20 -8.91 1.51
C SER A 32 -7.98 -9.79 1.19
N PRO A 33 -7.87 -10.31 -0.04
CA PRO A 33 -6.65 -10.98 -0.48
C PRO A 33 -5.44 -10.05 -0.32
N GLU A 34 -4.31 -10.60 0.09
CA GLU A 34 -3.06 -9.84 0.21
C GLU A 34 -2.65 -9.30 -1.16
N ALA A 35 -2.33 -8.01 -1.22
CA ALA A 35 -1.91 -7.32 -2.43
C ALA A 35 -0.50 -6.77 -2.26
N GLY A 36 0.41 -7.16 -3.16
CA GLY A 36 1.79 -6.69 -3.15
C GLY A 36 1.98 -5.37 -3.90
N ILE A 37 2.99 -4.61 -3.49
CA ILE A 37 3.56 -3.49 -4.27
C ILE A 37 4.82 -4.02 -4.97
N TYR A 38 4.93 -3.80 -6.28
CA TYR A 38 5.98 -4.39 -7.10
C TYR A 38 6.82 -3.35 -7.84
N VAL A 39 8.13 -3.59 -7.87
CA VAL A 39 9.05 -2.91 -8.80
C VAL A 39 9.08 -3.67 -10.12
N VAL A 40 8.62 -3.04 -11.21
CA VAL A 40 8.62 -3.63 -12.56
C VAL A 40 9.66 -2.94 -13.43
N ARG A 41 10.49 -3.71 -14.15
CA ARG A 41 11.51 -3.20 -15.08
C ARG A 41 11.63 -4.07 -16.33
N PRO A 42 12.11 -3.52 -17.47
CA PRO A 42 12.36 -4.31 -18.67
C PRO A 42 13.35 -5.47 -18.43
N PRO A 43 13.18 -6.63 -19.09
CA PRO A 43 14.11 -7.74 -19.00
C PRO A 43 15.47 -7.39 -19.63
N GLY A 44 16.57 -7.93 -19.09
CA GLY A 44 17.85 -8.02 -19.82
C GLY A 44 18.84 -6.84 -19.73
N GLY A 45 18.87 -6.05 -18.66
CA GLY A 45 19.89 -5.00 -18.49
C GLY A 45 20.39 -4.82 -17.05
N ILE A 46 21.62 -4.33 -16.90
CA ILE A 46 22.14 -3.79 -15.62
C ILE A 46 21.40 -2.47 -15.38
N ALA A 47 20.58 -2.42 -14.32
CA ALA A 47 19.95 -1.16 -13.91
C ALA A 47 21.02 -0.09 -13.64
N PRO A 48 20.90 1.13 -14.19
CA PRO A 48 21.81 2.22 -13.87
C PRO A 48 21.93 2.40 -12.36
N ARG A 49 23.11 2.81 -11.87
CA ARG A 49 23.39 2.90 -10.41
C ARG A 49 22.33 3.66 -9.63
N LYS A 50 21.80 4.76 -10.18
CA LYS A 50 20.71 5.54 -9.57
C LYS A 50 19.38 4.78 -9.44
N VAL A 51 19.07 3.93 -10.41
CA VAL A 51 17.85 3.09 -10.39
C VAL A 51 18.02 1.98 -9.36
N ARG A 52 19.20 1.35 -9.29
CA ARG A 52 19.48 0.36 -8.24
C ARG A 52 19.37 0.96 -6.85
N ALA A 53 19.98 2.12 -6.60
CA ALA A 53 19.88 2.80 -5.32
C ALA A 53 18.43 3.13 -4.93
N LEU A 54 17.60 3.58 -5.89
CA LEU A 54 16.17 3.79 -5.63
C LEU A 54 15.45 2.48 -5.31
N ILE A 55 15.75 1.40 -6.04
CA ILE A 55 15.17 0.08 -5.79
C ILE A 55 15.55 -0.40 -4.38
N ASP A 56 16.81 -0.26 -3.98
CA ASP A 56 17.27 -0.63 -2.64
C ASP A 56 16.49 0.14 -1.56
N ILE A 57 16.26 1.45 -1.73
CA ILE A 57 15.43 2.28 -0.83
C ILE A 57 13.97 1.82 -0.76
N LEU A 58 13.42 1.29 -1.86
CA LEU A 58 12.02 0.88 -1.93
C LEU A 58 11.76 -0.53 -1.37
N ILE A 59 12.81 -1.32 -1.15
CA ILE A 59 12.70 -2.69 -0.62
C ILE A 59 13.06 -2.74 0.89
N GLU A 60 13.78 -1.74 1.40
CA GLU A 60 13.98 -1.50 2.85
C GLU A 60 12.70 -0.98 3.53
#